data_AF-A0A959RSB1-F1
#
_entry.id   AF-A0A959RSB1-F1
#
_cell.length_a   1.000
_cell.length_b   1.000
_cell.length_c   1.000
_cell.angle_alpha   90.00
_cell.angle_beta   90.00
_cell.angle_gamma   90.00
#
_symmetry.space_group_name_H-M   'P 1'
#
loop_
_entity.id
_entity.type
_entity.pdbx_description
1 polymer ?
#
loop_
_entity_poly.entity_id
_entity_poly.type
_entity_poly.pdbx_seq_one_letter_code
_entity_poly.pdbx_strand_id
1 'polypeptide(L)'
;MAAGNLSQIVDEQIDDLKKEWLAEVRKSDYLTTYKSVNDEETIKRGEAVYVHLSDWLKGTPGKQSAEEYFELVGANRFDERFPLTEVHFAVYLLKKIFWSKIDWRDKVTGSFTTSNATKIMNVFNDYFDLASFNVTKGYFNQMLKSIKDDKMISKEDLKTLLTKGKLDPEKLEDDEFIWRPV
;
A
#
# COMPACT_ATOMS: atom_id res chain seq x y z
N MET A 1 23.57 5.70 -9.54
CA MET A 1 23.46 6.97 -8.77
C MET A 1 22.03 7.48 -8.58
N ALA A 2 20.97 6.94 -9.23
CA ALA A 2 19.59 7.41 -9.02
C ALA A 2 18.89 6.83 -7.77
N ALA A 3 19.13 5.56 -7.42
CA ALA A 3 18.45 4.89 -6.30
C ALA A 3 18.93 5.34 -4.91
N GLY A 4 20.22 5.71 -4.77
CA GLY A 4 20.80 6.14 -3.50
C GLY A 4 20.22 7.46 -2.97
N ASN A 5 19.80 8.36 -3.85
CA ASN A 5 19.18 9.62 -3.44
C ASN A 5 17.74 9.39 -2.94
N LEU A 6 17.01 8.44 -3.53
CA LEU A 6 15.62 8.17 -3.14
C LEU A 6 15.55 7.46 -1.78
N SER A 7 16.40 6.47 -1.53
CA SER A 7 16.43 5.79 -0.22
C SER A 7 16.83 6.74 0.91
N GLN A 8 17.76 7.65 0.67
CA GLN A 8 18.10 8.70 1.63
C GLN A 8 16.91 9.62 1.93
N ILE A 9 16.16 10.04 0.89
CA ILE A 9 14.94 10.85 1.09
C ILE A 9 13.91 10.10 1.93
N VAL A 10 13.71 8.80 1.66
CA VAL A 10 12.81 7.96 2.46
C VAL A 10 13.26 7.93 3.91
N ASP A 11 14.54 7.68 4.18
CA ASP A 11 15.10 7.59 5.53
C ASP A 11 14.98 8.92 6.29
N GLU A 12 15.28 10.04 5.64
CA GLU A 12 15.19 11.39 6.23
C GLU A 12 13.75 11.80 6.56
N GLN A 13 12.77 11.30 5.81
CA GLN A 13 11.36 11.72 5.91
C GLN A 13 10.50 10.72 6.68
N ILE A 14 11.04 9.56 7.09
CA ILE A 14 10.23 8.44 7.59
C ILE A 14 9.36 8.81 8.80
N ASP A 15 9.86 9.65 9.71
CA ASP A 15 9.13 10.11 10.88
C ASP A 15 7.94 11.00 10.53
N ASP A 16 8.03 11.79 9.47
CA ASP A 16 6.94 12.64 9.02
C ASP A 16 5.96 11.85 8.15
N LEU A 17 6.47 10.95 7.32
CA LEU A 17 5.65 10.04 6.50
C LEU A 17 4.74 9.17 7.38
N LYS A 18 5.26 8.59 8.47
CA LYS A 18 4.47 7.71 9.34
C LYS A 18 3.41 8.45 10.17
N LYS A 19 3.68 9.70 10.55
CA LYS A 19 2.70 10.58 11.21
C LYS A 19 1.58 10.97 10.25
N GLU A 20 1.93 11.34 9.02
CA GLU A 20 0.95 11.68 7.98
C GLU A 20 0.09 10.47 7.63
N TRP A 21 0.70 9.28 7.54
CA TRP A 21 -0.02 8.02 7.36
C TRP A 21 -1.10 7.82 8.42
N LEU A 22 -0.76 7.92 9.71
CA LEU A 22 -1.74 7.82 10.78
C LEU A 22 -2.86 8.86 10.61
N ALA A 23 -2.51 10.11 10.33
CA ALA A 23 -3.48 11.20 10.16
C ALA A 23 -4.46 10.91 9.00
N GLU A 24 -3.97 10.45 7.86
CA GLU A 24 -4.80 10.13 6.69
C GLU A 24 -5.68 8.89 6.92
N VAL A 25 -5.18 7.86 7.62
CA VAL A 25 -6.00 6.71 8.04
C VAL A 25 -7.16 7.15 8.91
N ARG A 26 -6.90 8.00 9.91
CA ARG A 26 -7.94 8.46 10.86
C ARG A 26 -8.97 9.37 10.21
N LYS A 27 -8.63 10.06 9.12
CA LYS A 27 -9.57 10.88 8.34
C LYS A 27 -10.33 10.10 7.26
N SER A 28 -9.75 9.03 6.72
CA SER A 28 -10.29 8.36 5.53
C SER A 28 -11.57 7.55 5.77
N ASP A 29 -12.64 7.85 5.04
CA ASP A 29 -13.87 7.04 5.01
C ASP A 29 -13.64 5.63 4.41
N TYR A 30 -12.56 5.44 3.65
CA TYR A 30 -12.26 4.21 2.93
C TYR A 30 -11.45 3.22 3.76
N LEU A 31 -11.03 3.59 4.98
CA LEU A 31 -10.12 2.80 5.82
C LEU A 31 -10.75 2.46 7.17
N THR A 32 -12.00 1.98 7.13
CA THR A 32 -12.80 1.71 8.33
C THR A 32 -12.18 0.63 9.22
N THR A 33 -11.64 -0.43 8.62
CA THR A 33 -10.98 -1.52 9.35
C THR A 33 -9.61 -1.08 9.87
N TYR A 34 -8.87 -0.24 9.14
CA TYR A 34 -7.64 0.37 9.68
C TYR A 34 -7.91 1.34 10.84
N LYS A 35 -9.08 1.97 10.89
CA LYS A 35 -9.48 2.85 12.02
C LYS A 35 -9.69 2.10 13.34
N SER A 36 -9.97 0.79 13.31
CA SER A 36 -10.11 -0.01 14.53
C SER A 36 -8.77 -0.51 15.09
N VAL A 37 -7.69 -0.43 14.31
CA VAL A 37 -6.33 -0.74 14.76
C VAL A 37 -5.82 0.43 15.61
N ASN A 38 -5.13 0.14 16.72
CA ASN A 38 -4.53 1.18 17.56
C ASN A 38 -3.48 2.00 16.79
N ASP A 39 -3.17 3.21 17.29
CA ASP A 39 -2.29 4.16 16.62
C ASP A 39 -0.86 3.63 16.44
N GLU A 40 -0.32 2.95 17.44
CA GLU A 40 1.05 2.41 17.42
C GLU A 40 1.20 1.36 16.30
N GLU A 41 0.28 0.41 16.23
CA GLU A 41 0.27 -0.63 15.20
C GLU A 41 -0.03 -0.04 13.82
N THR A 42 -0.89 0.98 13.73
CA THR A 42 -1.16 1.69 12.48
C THR A 42 0.12 2.37 11.97
N ILE A 43 0.86 3.08 12.84
CA ILE A 43 2.15 3.70 12.52
C ILE A 43 3.14 2.65 12.05
N LYS A 44 3.33 1.56 12.82
CA LYS A 44 4.26 0.47 12.49
C LYS A 44 4.01 -0.11 11.10
N ARG A 45 2.74 -0.28 10.71
CA ARG A 45 2.37 -0.80 9.38
C ARG A 45 2.78 0.14 8.25
N GLY A 46 2.55 1.45 8.39
CA GLY A 46 2.97 2.43 7.39
C GLY A 46 4.49 2.57 7.32
N GLU A 47 5.13 2.65 8.49
CA GLU A 47 6.59 2.70 8.63
C GLU A 47 7.26 1.49 7.99
N ALA A 48 6.74 0.28 8.21
CA ALA A 48 7.29 -0.95 7.63
C ALA A 48 7.37 -0.90 6.10
N VAL A 49 6.39 -0.31 5.42
CA VAL A 49 6.40 -0.17 3.95
C VAL A 49 7.49 0.81 3.51
N TYR A 50 7.67 1.93 4.22
CA TYR A 50 8.74 2.89 3.90
C TYR A 50 10.14 2.33 4.21
N VAL A 51 10.32 1.61 5.32
CA VAL A 51 11.58 0.91 5.63
C VAL A 51 11.89 -0.09 4.52
N HIS A 52 10.90 -0.89 4.10
CA HIS A 52 11.08 -1.86 3.04
C HIS A 52 11.40 -1.18 1.70
N LEU A 53 10.75 -0.06 1.35
CA LEU A 53 11.08 0.72 0.16
C LEU A 53 12.56 1.17 0.20
N SER A 54 13.01 1.71 1.32
CA SER A 54 14.41 2.14 1.48
C SER A 54 15.39 0.97 1.30
N ASP A 55 15.12 -0.17 1.93
CA ASP A 55 15.93 -1.39 1.79
C ASP A 55 15.95 -1.93 0.36
N TRP A 56 14.79 -1.94 -0.31
CA TRP A 56 14.65 -2.39 -1.70
C TRP A 56 15.43 -1.48 -2.66
N LEU A 57 15.35 -0.16 -2.48
CA LEU A 57 16.12 0.81 -3.27
C LEU A 57 17.63 0.70 -3.08
N LYS A 58 18.08 0.30 -1.88
CA LYS A 58 19.50 0.05 -1.57
C LYS A 58 20.00 -1.24 -2.21
N GLY A 59 19.11 -2.14 -2.63
CA GLY A 59 19.48 -3.47 -3.12
C GLY A 59 20.16 -4.32 -2.05
N THR A 60 19.78 -4.15 -0.78
CA THR A 60 20.45 -4.80 0.36
C THR A 60 20.40 -6.32 0.21
N PRO A 61 21.56 -7.02 0.12
CA PRO A 61 21.58 -8.48 -0.02
C PRO A 61 20.88 -9.20 1.14
N GLY A 62 20.11 -10.25 0.84
CA GLY A 62 19.43 -11.06 1.84
C GLY A 62 18.16 -10.44 2.44
N LYS A 63 17.76 -9.24 1.97
CA LYS A 63 16.42 -8.70 2.26
C LYS A 63 15.38 -9.33 1.33
N GLN A 64 14.16 -9.40 1.84
CA GLN A 64 12.99 -9.90 1.12
C GLN A 64 12.79 -9.10 -0.18
N SER A 65 12.35 -9.77 -1.24
CA SER A 65 11.98 -9.05 -2.46
C SER A 65 10.70 -8.22 -2.24
N ALA A 66 10.43 -7.22 -3.10
CA ALA A 66 9.19 -6.46 -2.99
C ALA A 66 7.97 -7.38 -3.15
N GLU A 67 8.04 -8.35 -4.07
CA GLU A 67 7.01 -9.35 -4.32
C GLU A 67 6.72 -10.17 -3.07
N GLU A 68 7.73 -10.81 -2.49
CA GLU A 68 7.58 -11.62 -1.29
C GLU A 68 7.02 -10.81 -0.11
N TYR A 69 7.50 -9.58 0.07
CA TYR A 69 7.04 -8.70 1.15
C TYR A 69 5.56 -8.37 1.00
N PHE A 70 5.14 -7.97 -0.20
CA PHE A 70 3.76 -7.58 -0.43
C PHE A 70 2.80 -8.78 -0.49
N GLU A 71 3.26 -9.96 -0.92
CA GLU A 71 2.50 -11.21 -0.74
C GLU A 71 2.23 -11.49 0.74
N LEU A 72 3.24 -11.35 1.60
CA LEU A 72 3.08 -11.53 3.04
C LEU A 72 2.13 -10.48 3.65
N VAL A 73 2.25 -9.21 3.23
CA VAL A 73 1.30 -8.15 3.63
C VAL A 73 -0.13 -8.54 3.27
N GLY A 74 -0.37 -9.00 2.03
CA GLY A 74 -1.68 -9.43 1.58
C GLY A 74 -2.23 -10.61 2.40
N ALA A 75 -1.42 -11.64 2.61
CA ALA A 75 -1.80 -12.82 3.40
C ALA A 75 -2.17 -12.44 4.85
N ASN A 76 -1.34 -11.64 5.51
CA ASN A 76 -1.59 -11.19 6.88
C ASN A 76 -2.86 -10.35 6.97
N ARG A 77 -3.12 -9.46 6.00
CA ARG A 77 -4.34 -8.66 5.99
C ARG A 77 -5.60 -9.52 5.80
N PHE A 78 -5.54 -10.59 5.02
CA PHE A 78 -6.64 -11.55 4.93
C PHE A 78 -6.90 -12.23 6.28
N ASP A 79 -5.84 -12.74 6.95
CA ASP A 79 -5.97 -13.40 8.24
C ASP A 79 -6.54 -12.47 9.32
N GLU A 80 -6.21 -11.18 9.24
CA GLU A 80 -6.75 -10.11 10.08
C GLU A 80 -8.15 -9.63 9.67
N ARG A 81 -8.76 -10.21 8.62
CA ARG A 81 -10.08 -9.86 8.09
C ARG A 81 -10.20 -8.43 7.54
N PHE A 82 -9.12 -7.86 7.02
CA PHE A 82 -9.17 -6.58 6.31
C PHE A 82 -9.80 -6.76 4.93
N PRO A 83 -10.75 -5.91 4.52
CA PRO A 83 -11.22 -5.92 3.14
C PRO A 83 -10.08 -5.56 2.19
N LEU A 84 -9.93 -6.31 1.10
CA LEU A 84 -8.86 -6.13 0.11
C LEU A 84 -8.88 -4.71 -0.47
N THR A 85 -10.06 -4.13 -0.68
CA THR A 85 -10.27 -2.74 -1.11
C THR A 85 -9.64 -1.73 -0.16
N GLU A 86 -9.76 -1.92 1.15
CA GLU A 86 -9.08 -1.06 2.14
C GLU A 86 -7.56 -1.24 2.07
N VAL A 87 -7.06 -2.46 1.86
CA VAL A 87 -5.62 -2.73 1.74
C VAL A 87 -5.04 -2.02 0.51
N HIS A 88 -5.72 -2.07 -0.64
CA HIS A 88 -5.30 -1.31 -1.82
C HIS A 88 -5.35 0.19 -1.60
N PHE A 89 -6.40 0.68 -0.94
CA PHE A 89 -6.50 2.11 -0.64
C PHE A 89 -5.40 2.57 0.33
N ALA A 90 -5.00 1.72 1.28
CA ALA A 90 -3.86 1.96 2.16
C ALA A 90 -2.54 2.07 1.38
N VAL A 91 -2.27 1.16 0.44
CA VAL A 91 -1.09 1.21 -0.44
C VAL A 91 -1.11 2.48 -1.30
N TYR A 92 -2.26 2.85 -1.86
CA TYR A 92 -2.45 4.09 -2.59
C TYR A 92 -2.14 5.33 -1.73
N LEU A 93 -2.64 5.39 -0.49
CA LEU A 93 -2.37 6.51 0.41
C LEU A 93 -0.89 6.62 0.75
N LEU A 94 -0.20 5.51 1.02
CA LEU A 94 1.24 5.53 1.27
C LEU A 94 2.02 6.11 0.09
N LYS A 95 1.64 5.75 -1.15
CA LYS A 95 2.18 6.32 -2.40
C LYS A 95 1.90 7.83 -2.47
N LYS A 96 0.64 8.24 -2.24
CA LYS A 96 0.19 9.64 -2.30
C LYS A 96 0.91 10.52 -1.27
N ILE A 97 1.01 10.06 -0.02
CA ILE A 97 1.68 10.76 1.07
C ILE A 97 3.14 11.05 0.68
N PHE A 98 3.84 10.04 0.17
CA PHE A 98 5.21 10.20 -0.28
C PHE A 98 5.35 11.28 -1.36
N TRP A 99 4.53 11.21 -2.42
CA TRP A 99 4.51 12.23 -3.47
C TRP A 99 4.24 13.64 -2.94
N SER A 100 3.39 13.77 -1.92
CA SER A 100 3.03 15.06 -1.32
C SER A 100 4.12 15.67 -0.44
N LYS A 101 5.01 14.85 0.13
CA LYS A 101 6.07 15.29 1.06
C LYS A 101 7.41 15.52 0.38
N ILE A 102 7.64 14.93 -0.78
CA ILE A 102 8.85 15.20 -1.54
C ILE A 102 8.71 16.51 -2.29
N ASP A 103 9.62 17.44 -2.00
CA ASP A 103 9.80 18.63 -2.80
C ASP A 103 10.55 18.28 -4.10
N TRP A 104 9.76 17.95 -5.12
CA TRP A 104 10.24 17.64 -6.46
C TRP A 104 10.93 18.82 -7.15
N ARG A 105 10.80 20.05 -6.63
CA ARG A 105 11.40 21.24 -7.24
C ARG A 105 12.79 21.50 -6.67
N ASP A 106 12.97 21.62 -5.36
CA ASP A 106 14.28 22.00 -4.82
C ASP A 106 15.25 20.83 -4.56
N LYS A 107 14.77 19.66 -4.13
CA LYS A 107 15.64 18.47 -3.89
C LYS A 107 15.88 17.62 -5.14
N VAL A 108 14.98 17.70 -6.13
CA VAL A 108 15.07 16.90 -7.36
C VAL A 108 15.53 17.73 -8.56
N THR A 109 15.10 18.98 -8.79
CA THR A 109 15.57 19.70 -10.01
C THR A 109 16.91 20.42 -9.89
N GLY A 110 17.45 20.62 -8.67
CA GLY A 110 18.78 21.23 -8.48
C GLY A 110 19.97 20.34 -8.88
N SER A 111 19.77 19.02 -8.97
CA SER A 111 20.82 18.03 -9.31
C SER A 111 20.40 16.95 -10.31
N PHE A 112 19.09 16.80 -10.59
CA PHE A 112 18.61 15.85 -11.60
C PHE A 112 18.41 16.57 -12.92
N THR A 113 19.16 16.16 -13.94
CA THR A 113 18.68 16.29 -15.31
C THR A 113 17.30 15.63 -15.41
N THR A 114 16.41 16.14 -16.26
CA THR A 114 15.04 15.60 -16.46
C THR A 114 15.02 14.08 -16.60
N SER A 115 16.03 13.49 -17.25
CA SER A 115 16.22 12.04 -17.38
C SER A 115 16.38 11.29 -16.04
N ASN A 116 17.08 11.85 -15.06
CA ASN A 116 17.25 11.18 -13.77
C ASN A 116 15.96 11.25 -12.93
N ALA A 117 15.19 12.35 -13.04
CA ALA A 117 13.91 12.49 -12.34
C ALA A 117 12.91 11.43 -12.83
N THR A 118 12.80 11.23 -14.14
CA THR A 118 11.96 10.17 -14.73
C THR A 118 12.35 8.77 -14.24
N LYS A 119 13.65 8.48 -14.14
CA LYS A 119 14.11 7.17 -13.63
C LYS A 119 13.69 6.94 -12.18
N ILE A 120 13.80 7.96 -11.32
CA ILE A 120 13.33 7.89 -9.93
C ILE A 120 11.83 7.64 -9.88
N MET A 121 11.06 8.39 -10.67
CA MET A 121 9.61 8.24 -10.74
C MET A 121 9.21 6.82 -11.16
N ASN A 122 9.89 6.26 -12.17
CA ASN A 122 9.62 4.90 -12.63
C ASN A 122 9.94 3.88 -11.55
N VAL A 123 11.13 3.91 -10.95
CA VAL A 123 11.52 2.96 -9.89
C VAL A 123 10.57 3.01 -8.69
N PHE A 124 10.14 4.22 -8.29
CA PHE A 124 9.16 4.38 -7.22
C PHE A 124 7.78 3.85 -7.61
N ASN A 125 7.32 4.12 -8.83
CA ASN A 125 6.05 3.59 -9.33
C ASN A 125 6.07 2.08 -9.41
N ASP A 126 7.15 1.50 -9.95
CA ASP A 126 7.35 0.04 -10.06
C ASP A 126 7.20 -0.62 -8.68
N TYR A 127 7.76 -0.04 -7.62
CA TYR A 127 7.62 -0.58 -6.25
C TYR A 127 6.15 -0.65 -5.78
N PHE A 128 5.39 0.43 -5.98
CA PHE A 128 3.97 0.47 -5.56
C PHE A 128 3.03 -0.29 -6.50
N ASP A 129 3.42 -0.47 -7.76
CA ASP A 129 2.68 -1.28 -8.72
C ASP A 129 2.90 -2.78 -8.41
N LEU A 130 4.14 -3.18 -8.07
CA LEU A 130 4.44 -4.49 -7.48
C LEU A 130 3.69 -4.70 -6.17
N ALA A 131 3.55 -3.67 -5.33
CA ALA A 131 2.77 -3.74 -4.10
C ALA A 131 1.32 -4.11 -4.38
N SER A 132 0.68 -3.41 -5.32
CA SER A 132 -0.71 -3.66 -5.67
C SER A 132 -0.91 -5.08 -6.17
N PHE A 133 -0.09 -5.54 -7.13
CA PHE A 133 -0.21 -6.89 -7.68
C PHE A 133 0.02 -7.99 -6.62
N ASN A 134 1.09 -7.87 -5.85
CA ASN A 134 1.50 -8.94 -4.93
C ASN A 134 0.66 -8.98 -3.64
N VAL A 135 0.14 -7.83 -3.16
CA VAL A 135 -0.87 -7.83 -2.09
C VAL A 135 -2.10 -8.63 -2.49
N THR A 136 -2.63 -8.41 -3.70
CA THR A 136 -3.78 -9.18 -4.22
C THR A 136 -3.44 -10.67 -4.26
N LYS A 137 -2.28 -11.01 -4.84
CA LYS A 137 -1.82 -12.41 -4.95
C LYS A 137 -1.72 -13.10 -3.60
N GLY A 138 -1.05 -12.48 -2.62
CA GLY A 138 -0.90 -13.02 -1.27
C GLY A 138 -2.23 -13.17 -0.54
N TYR A 139 -3.09 -12.16 -0.66
CA TYR A 139 -4.44 -12.17 -0.07
C TYR A 139 -5.30 -13.31 -0.63
N PHE A 140 -5.34 -13.49 -1.95
CA PHE A 140 -6.08 -14.56 -2.59
C PHE A 140 -5.50 -15.95 -2.32
N ASN A 141 -4.17 -16.09 -2.31
CA ASN A 141 -3.53 -17.36 -1.97
C ASN A 141 -3.91 -17.81 -0.54
N GLN A 142 -3.89 -16.89 0.42
CA GLN A 142 -4.28 -17.17 1.79
C GLN A 142 -5.78 -17.50 1.90
N MET A 143 -6.63 -16.79 1.15
CA MET A 143 -8.05 -17.10 1.06
C MET A 143 -8.31 -18.52 0.53
N LEU A 144 -7.69 -18.88 -0.61
CA LEU A 144 -7.82 -20.21 -1.20
C LEU A 144 -7.34 -21.32 -0.24
N LYS A 145 -6.25 -21.06 0.49
CA LYS A 145 -5.76 -21.98 1.52
C LYS A 145 -6.79 -22.19 2.63
N SER A 146 -7.43 -21.12 3.11
CA SER A 146 -8.45 -21.25 4.16
C SER A 146 -9.70 -22.02 3.70
N ILE A 147 -10.09 -21.91 2.42
CA ILE A 147 -11.16 -22.72 1.83
C ILE A 147 -10.76 -24.21 1.79
N LYS A 148 -9.52 -24.50 1.38
CA LYS A 148 -8.99 -25.88 1.35
C LYS A 148 -8.90 -26.51 2.74
N ASP A 149 -8.62 -25.71 3.77
CA ASP A 149 -8.53 -26.16 5.15
C ASP A 149 -9.92 -26.30 5.83
N ASP A 150 -11.00 -26.41 5.05
CA ASP A 150 -12.42 -26.52 5.47
C ASP A 150 -12.89 -25.42 6.45
N LYS A 151 -12.19 -24.28 6.49
CA LYS A 151 -12.71 -23.08 7.14
C LYS A 151 -13.76 -22.49 6.19
N MET A 152 -15.02 -22.85 6.41
CA MET A 152 -16.15 -22.35 5.61
C MET A 152 -16.15 -20.81 5.59
N ILE A 153 -15.78 -20.22 4.44
CA ILE A 153 -16.00 -18.80 4.15
C ILE A 153 -17.42 -18.67 3.61
N SER A 154 -18.27 -17.91 4.31
CA SER A 154 -19.64 -17.63 3.84
C SER A 154 -19.66 -16.65 2.66
N LYS A 155 -20.79 -16.59 1.95
CA LYS A 155 -21.00 -15.57 0.91
C LYS A 155 -20.90 -14.16 1.48
N GLU A 156 -21.38 -13.96 2.70
CA GLU A 156 -21.33 -12.72 3.46
C GLU A 156 -19.90 -12.34 3.84
N ASP A 157 -19.06 -13.32 4.19
CA ASP A 157 -17.61 -13.12 4.39
C ASP A 157 -16.96 -12.64 3.10
N LEU A 158 -17.23 -13.29 1.96
CA LEU A 158 -16.67 -12.88 0.66
C LEU A 158 -17.11 -11.46 0.29
N LYS A 159 -18.39 -11.11 0.46
CA LYS A 159 -18.88 -9.75 0.20
C LYS A 159 -18.14 -8.75 1.08
N THR A 160 -17.99 -9.03 2.37
CA THR A 160 -17.27 -8.16 3.30
C THR A 160 -15.79 -8.01 2.92
N LEU A 161 -15.11 -9.10 2.57
CA LEU A 161 -13.69 -9.12 2.27
C LEU A 161 -13.34 -8.49 0.91
N LEU A 162 -14.24 -8.56 -0.07
CA LEU A 162 -13.97 -8.11 -1.44
C LEU A 162 -14.53 -6.72 -1.76
N THR A 163 -15.58 -6.27 -1.06
CA THR A 163 -16.34 -5.06 -1.47
C THR A 163 -16.41 -3.96 -0.41
N LYS A 164 -16.03 -4.23 0.84
CA LYS A 164 -16.18 -3.25 1.92
C LYS A 164 -15.11 -2.14 1.81
N GLY A 165 -15.56 -0.94 1.47
CA GLY A 165 -14.78 0.30 1.43
C GLY A 165 -15.43 1.31 0.49
N LYS A 166 -16.05 2.37 1.03
CA LYS A 166 -16.93 3.40 0.39
C LYS A 166 -17.46 3.08 -1.02
N LEU A 167 -17.90 1.85 -1.24
CA LEU A 167 -18.81 1.44 -2.28
C LEU A 167 -20.09 1.19 -1.52
N ASP A 168 -21.00 2.14 -1.69
CA ASP A 168 -22.35 2.05 -1.17
C ASP A 168 -22.98 0.76 -1.69
N PRO A 169 -23.27 -0.25 -0.85
CA PRO A 169 -23.79 -1.52 -1.32
C PRO A 169 -25.16 -1.39 -1.99
N GLU A 170 -25.86 -0.26 -1.78
CA GLU A 170 -27.11 0.10 -2.49
C GLU A 170 -26.86 0.60 -3.92
N LYS A 171 -25.61 0.93 -4.28
CA LYS A 171 -25.22 1.34 -5.65
C LYS A 171 -24.54 0.25 -6.46
N LEU A 172 -24.37 -0.93 -5.88
CA LEU A 172 -24.01 -2.14 -6.62
C LEU A 172 -25.29 -2.78 -7.17
N GLU A 173 -26.09 -2.00 -7.92
CA GLU A 173 -27.05 -2.58 -8.84
C GLU A 173 -26.27 -3.17 -10.02
N ASP A 174 -26.71 -4.35 -10.47
CA ASP A 174 -25.94 -5.37 -11.19
C ASP A 174 -25.31 -4.97 -12.54
N ASP A 175 -25.38 -3.73 -13.01
CA ASP A 175 -24.96 -3.39 -14.40
C ASP A 175 -24.20 -2.07 -14.61
N GLU A 176 -23.85 -1.29 -13.58
CA GLU A 176 -23.15 0.01 -13.79
C GLU A 176 -21.75 0.08 -13.16
N PHE A 177 -20.78 -0.54 -13.84
CA PHE A 177 -19.36 -0.20 -13.68
C PHE A 177 -19.08 1.15 -14.38
N ILE A 178 -19.58 2.25 -13.81
CA ILE A 178 -19.23 3.60 -14.27
C ILE A 178 -17.90 3.99 -13.62
N TRP A 179 -16.83 3.91 -14.41
CA TRP A 179 -15.55 4.56 -14.10
C TRP A 179 -15.78 6.06 -13.89
N ARG A 180 -15.56 6.56 -12.67
CA ARG A 180 -15.43 8.01 -12.43
C ARG A 180 -13.94 8.35 -12.38
N PRO A 181 -13.41 9.19 -13.29
CA PRO A 181 -12.04 9.64 -13.22
C PRO A 181 -11.87 10.52 -11.97
N VAL A 182 -10.90 10.17 -11.14
CA VAL A 182 -10.27 11.07 -10.15
C VAL A 182 -9.25 11.95 -10.84
#